data_AF-A0A940JLQ6-F1
#
_entry.id   AF-A0A940JLQ6-F1
#
_cell.length_a   1.000
_cell.length_b   1.000
_cell.length_c   1.000
_cell.angle_alpha   90.00
_cell.angle_beta   90.00
_cell.angle_gamma   90.00
#
_symmetry.space_group_name_H-M   'P 1'
#
loop_
_entity.id
_entity.type
_entity.pdbx_description
1 polymer ?
#
loop_
_entity_poly.entity_id
_entity_poly.type
_entity_poly.pdbx_seq_one_letter_code
_entity_poly.pdbx_strand_id
1 'polypeptide(L)'
;MSPPLPVPLDSNRYGARRRVSRSAWALAIALHIIFAALLILQKGPTFVKMSEQGLNAILLPAAQDGVDRSKSQTKQKQQRETRKQSQAETPPPPAATAPPPPEVPAPSNLKMPFIEMSSSDFAASNIARMQSQKRATGDQQGQGDSKPTYGPGGAPGGGSIYPADWYREPTDAELAGYIRPGQPSKGWGQIACKTVARFHVDECYILGESPMGSGFARSVLNASWQFLVQPPRINGQSQVGTWVSIRITYSPAGAKAGPG
;
A
#
# COMPACT_ATOMS: atom_id res chain seq x y z
N MET A 1 -45.20 -55.46 -3.67
CA MET A 1 -44.72 -54.09 -3.43
C MET A 1 -44.46 -53.42 -4.77
N SER A 2 -45.23 -52.40 -5.15
CA SER A 2 -45.05 -51.62 -6.38
C SER A 2 -44.31 -50.30 -6.07
N PRO A 3 -43.45 -49.78 -6.96
CA PRO A 3 -42.81 -48.48 -6.74
C PRO A 3 -43.74 -47.30 -7.06
N PRO A 4 -43.61 -46.15 -6.38
CA PRO A 4 -44.42 -44.97 -6.66
C PRO A 4 -43.92 -44.19 -7.89
N LEU A 5 -44.86 -43.58 -8.62
CA LEU A 5 -44.63 -42.76 -9.81
C LEU A 5 -44.00 -41.39 -9.48
N PRO A 6 -43.25 -40.78 -10.43
CA PRO A 6 -42.64 -39.47 -10.23
C PRO A 6 -43.64 -38.30 -10.40
N VAL A 7 -43.43 -37.25 -9.61
CA VAL A 7 -44.20 -35.99 -9.57
C VAL A 7 -43.72 -35.04 -10.67
N PRO A 8 -44.61 -34.34 -11.42
CA PRO A 8 -44.19 -33.37 -12.43
C PRO A 8 -43.70 -32.05 -11.78
N LEU A 9 -42.62 -31.49 -12.33
CA LEU A 9 -42.09 -30.18 -11.93
C LEU A 9 -42.80 -29.06 -12.70
N ASP A 10 -43.50 -28.18 -11.97
CA ASP A 10 -44.12 -26.96 -12.50
C ASP A 10 -43.06 -25.96 -12.99
N SER A 11 -42.98 -25.75 -14.30
CA SER A 11 -42.03 -24.84 -14.96
C SER A 11 -42.49 -23.37 -15.02
N ASN A 12 -43.60 -23.01 -14.37
CA ASN A 12 -44.35 -21.80 -14.72
C ASN A 12 -44.04 -20.54 -13.88
N ARG A 13 -42.85 -20.41 -13.27
CA ARG A 13 -42.49 -19.24 -12.42
C ARG A 13 -41.45 -18.26 -13.01
N TYR A 14 -41.07 -18.40 -14.27
CA TYR A 14 -40.02 -17.57 -14.89
C TYR A 14 -40.53 -16.47 -15.85
N GLY A 15 -41.78 -16.01 -15.69
CA GLY A 15 -42.40 -15.06 -16.64
C GLY A 15 -42.46 -13.57 -16.22
N ALA A 16 -42.17 -13.20 -14.97
CA ALA A 16 -42.56 -11.87 -14.43
C ALA A 16 -41.42 -10.87 -14.16
N ARG A 17 -40.19 -11.09 -14.66
CA ARG A 17 -39.01 -10.29 -14.26
C ARG A 17 -38.51 -9.24 -15.27
N ARG A 18 -39.29 -8.84 -16.28
CA ARG A 18 -38.84 -7.85 -17.28
C ARG A 18 -39.46 -6.45 -17.19
N ARG A 19 -40.47 -6.23 -16.34
CA ARG A 19 -41.07 -4.88 -16.13
C ARG A 19 -40.65 -4.17 -14.84
N VAL A 20 -40.00 -4.87 -13.90
CA VAL A 20 -39.56 -4.30 -12.61
C VAL A 20 -38.15 -3.70 -12.67
N SER A 21 -37.36 -3.99 -13.72
CA SER A 21 -35.99 -3.47 -13.82
C SER A 21 -35.95 -1.96 -14.12
N ARG A 22 -36.86 -1.41 -14.92
CA ARG A 22 -36.82 0.02 -15.27
C ARG A 22 -37.15 0.93 -14.08
N SER A 23 -38.10 0.56 -13.24
CA SER A 23 -38.47 1.33 -12.05
C SER A 23 -37.40 1.25 -10.96
N ALA A 24 -36.75 0.10 -10.78
CA ALA A 24 -35.66 -0.06 -9.82
C ALA A 24 -34.43 0.79 -10.17
N TRP A 25 -34.08 0.89 -11.45
CA TRP A 25 -32.97 1.72 -11.92
C TRP A 25 -33.29 3.22 -11.80
N ALA A 26 -34.52 3.64 -12.12
CA ALA A 26 -34.94 5.03 -11.94
C ALA A 26 -34.85 5.48 -10.48
N LEU A 27 -35.25 4.60 -9.55
CA LEU A 27 -35.19 4.89 -8.11
C LEU A 27 -33.75 4.96 -7.59
N ALA A 28 -32.87 4.07 -8.07
CA ALA A 28 -31.45 4.12 -7.74
C ALA A 28 -30.77 5.41 -8.24
N ILE A 29 -31.08 5.85 -9.47
CA ILE A 29 -30.54 7.10 -10.03
C ILE A 29 -31.03 8.31 -9.24
N ALA A 30 -32.32 8.36 -8.92
CA ALA A 30 -32.89 9.44 -8.12
C ALA A 30 -32.20 9.56 -6.74
N LEU A 31 -31.95 8.44 -6.07
CA LEU A 31 -31.23 8.39 -4.79
C LEU A 31 -29.80 8.94 -4.90
N HIS A 32 -29.08 8.60 -5.98
CA HIS A 32 -27.73 9.11 -6.21
C HIS A 32 -27.71 10.61 -6.50
N ILE A 33 -28.68 11.13 -7.26
CA ILE A 33 -28.79 12.56 -7.53
C ILE A 33 -29.06 13.33 -6.23
N ILE A 34 -29.98 12.83 -5.38
CA ILE A 34 -30.27 13.45 -4.09
C ILE A 34 -29.04 13.44 -3.18
N PHE A 35 -28.30 12.32 -3.13
CA PHE A 35 -27.07 12.23 -2.35
C PHE A 35 -25.99 13.19 -2.85
N ALA A 36 -25.80 13.28 -4.17
CA ALA A 36 -24.86 14.23 -4.77
C ALA A 36 -25.25 15.69 -4.50
N ALA A 37 -26.54 16.03 -4.59
CA ALA A 37 -27.04 17.35 -4.25
C ALA A 37 -26.77 17.70 -2.78
N LEU A 38 -27.00 16.76 -1.86
CA LEU A 38 -26.69 16.93 -0.44
C LEU A 38 -25.19 17.19 -0.18
N LEU A 39 -24.30 16.50 -0.89
CA LEU A 39 -22.86 16.74 -0.79
C LEU A 39 -22.46 18.13 -1.32
N ILE A 40 -23.09 18.60 -2.39
CA ILE A 40 -22.86 19.94 -2.94
C ILE A 40 -23.39 21.02 -1.99
N LEU A 41 -24.53 20.79 -1.32
CA LEU A 41 -25.09 21.74 -0.35
C LEU A 41 -24.26 21.79 0.96
N GLN A 42 -23.66 20.67 1.40
CA GLN A 42 -22.81 20.65 2.60
C GLN A 42 -21.43 21.28 2.36
N LYS A 43 -20.92 21.22 1.14
CA LYS A 43 -19.67 21.87 0.74
C LYS A 43 -20.00 23.11 -0.07
N GLY A 44 -20.32 24.22 0.63
CA GLY A 44 -20.38 25.54 0.00
C GLY A 44 -19.15 25.79 -0.88
N PRO A 45 -19.26 26.56 -1.98
CA PRO A 45 -18.21 26.66 -2.97
C PRO A 45 -16.96 27.26 -2.34
N THR A 46 -15.98 26.42 -2.02
CA THR A 46 -14.63 26.86 -1.67
C THR A 46 -13.97 27.34 -2.94
N PHE A 47 -14.29 28.55 -3.36
CA PHE A 47 -13.43 29.31 -4.24
C PHE A 47 -12.11 29.48 -3.50
N VAL A 48 -11.12 28.67 -3.87
CA VAL A 48 -9.73 28.90 -3.49
C VAL A 48 -9.35 30.21 -4.16
N LYS A 49 -9.49 31.32 -3.44
CA LYS A 49 -8.88 32.59 -3.80
C LYS A 49 -7.38 32.33 -3.70
N MET A 50 -6.74 32.16 -4.85
CA MET A 50 -5.29 32.11 -4.94
C MET A 50 -4.78 33.49 -4.49
N SER A 51 -4.50 33.60 -3.19
CA SER A 51 -3.84 34.76 -2.63
C SER A 51 -2.41 34.72 -3.13
N GLU A 52 -2.09 35.57 -4.11
CA GLU A 52 -0.71 35.97 -4.33
C GLU A 52 -0.16 36.49 -3.01
N GLN A 53 0.69 35.69 -2.37
CA GLN A 53 1.53 36.16 -1.29
C GLN A 53 2.62 37.01 -1.94
N GLY A 54 2.32 38.30 -2.15
CA GLY A 54 3.31 39.31 -2.44
C GLY A 54 4.34 39.33 -1.33
N LEU A 55 5.61 39.13 -1.69
CA LEU A 55 6.77 39.26 -0.82
C LEU A 55 6.75 40.64 -0.15
N ASN A 56 6.51 40.69 1.16
CA ASN A 56 6.70 41.92 1.94
C ASN A 56 8.20 42.08 2.22
N ALA A 57 8.89 42.80 1.34
CA ALA A 57 10.21 43.34 1.64
C ALA A 57 10.05 44.46 2.68
N ILE A 58 10.47 44.18 3.91
CA ILE A 58 10.61 45.17 4.98
C ILE A 58 11.82 46.05 4.63
N LEU A 59 11.57 47.31 4.28
CA LEU A 59 12.59 48.36 4.21
C LEU A 59 12.20 49.45 5.23
N LEU A 60 13.07 49.63 6.22
CA LEU A 60 12.99 50.71 7.21
C LEU A 60 13.32 52.09 6.57
N PRO A 61 12.88 53.19 7.20
CA PRO A 61 12.46 54.41 6.50
C PRO A 61 13.60 55.41 6.26
N ALA A 62 13.53 56.12 5.13
CA ALA A 62 14.24 57.38 4.92
C ALA A 62 13.24 58.45 4.49
N ALA A 63 13.37 59.62 5.12
CA ALA A 63 12.41 60.71 5.16
C ALA A 63 12.20 61.43 3.81
N GLN A 64 10.96 61.92 3.65
CA GLN A 64 10.56 63.22 3.08
C GLN A 64 11.21 63.72 1.78
N ASP A 65 10.43 63.81 0.69
CA ASP A 65 9.80 65.07 0.27
C ASP A 65 9.09 64.91 -1.09
N GLY A 66 8.01 65.68 -1.27
CA GLY A 66 7.09 65.55 -2.40
C GLY A 66 7.60 66.13 -3.72
N VAL A 67 6.64 66.20 -4.66
CA VAL A 67 6.62 66.93 -5.92
C VAL A 67 6.83 66.09 -7.20
N ASP A 68 5.67 65.81 -7.82
CA ASP A 68 5.37 65.76 -9.26
C ASP A 68 5.98 64.68 -10.16
N ARG A 69 5.23 63.56 -10.19
CA ARG A 69 5.24 62.45 -11.15
C ARG A 69 4.84 62.82 -12.60
N SER A 70 4.94 64.07 -13.04
CA SER A 70 4.35 64.52 -14.32
C SER A 70 5.29 64.52 -15.55
N LYS A 71 6.52 63.97 -15.46
CA LYS A 71 7.48 64.00 -16.59
C LYS A 71 7.95 62.65 -17.14
N SER A 72 7.53 61.51 -16.58
CA SER A 72 8.07 60.19 -17.00
C SER A 72 7.22 59.40 -18.00
N GLN A 73 6.01 59.85 -18.38
CA GLN A 73 5.20 59.11 -19.36
C GLN A 73 5.58 59.36 -20.83
N THR A 74 6.34 60.42 -21.15
CA THR A 74 6.69 60.73 -22.55
C THR A 74 7.93 59.98 -23.06
N LYS A 75 8.82 59.50 -22.18
CA LYS A 75 10.05 58.79 -22.61
C LYS A 75 9.86 57.30 -22.93
N GLN A 76 8.77 56.66 -22.51
CA GLN A 76 8.63 55.20 -22.65
C GLN A 76 7.92 54.77 -23.94
N LYS A 77 7.26 55.69 -24.66
CA LYS A 77 6.62 55.38 -25.95
C LYS A 77 7.62 55.31 -27.11
N GLN A 78 8.74 56.02 -27.03
CA GLN A 78 9.74 56.11 -28.10
C GLN A 78 10.73 54.93 -28.10
N GLN A 79 10.84 54.16 -27.01
CA GLN A 79 11.71 52.97 -26.95
C GLN A 79 11.02 51.70 -27.48
N ARG A 80 9.69 51.73 -27.68
CA ARG A 80 8.93 50.56 -28.15
C ARG A 80 8.87 50.44 -29.68
N GLU A 81 9.12 51.52 -30.41
CA GLU A 81 9.17 51.50 -31.88
C GLU A 81 10.52 51.03 -32.42
N THR A 82 11.65 51.35 -31.77
CA THR A 82 12.99 50.91 -32.24
C THR A 82 13.22 49.40 -32.09
N ARG A 83 12.52 48.70 -31.18
CA ARG A 83 12.74 47.26 -30.97
C ARG A 83 12.00 46.36 -32.00
N LYS A 84 11.05 46.91 -32.76
CA LYS A 84 10.27 46.11 -33.72
C LYS A 84 10.94 45.89 -35.09
N GLN A 85 12.13 46.45 -35.31
CA GLN A 85 12.83 46.40 -36.61
C GLN A 85 14.14 45.60 -36.59
N SER A 86 14.45 44.89 -35.50
CA SER A 86 15.62 43.97 -35.42
C SER A 86 15.18 42.54 -35.13
N GLN A 87 14.37 41.99 -36.03
CA GLN A 87 14.14 40.55 -36.10
C GLN A 87 14.23 40.13 -37.58
N ALA A 88 15.41 40.34 -38.15
CA ALA A 88 15.82 39.67 -39.38
C ALA A 88 16.75 38.51 -38.99
N GLU A 89 16.32 37.32 -39.40
CA GLU A 89 17.15 36.17 -39.76
C GLU A 89 17.93 35.46 -38.64
N THR A 90 17.27 34.47 -38.04
CA THR A 90 17.95 33.40 -37.32
C THR A 90 18.45 32.38 -38.35
N PRO A 91 19.75 32.05 -38.41
CA PRO A 91 20.25 30.98 -39.27
C PRO A 91 19.68 29.63 -38.83
N PRO A 92 19.48 28.68 -39.76
CA PRO A 92 18.96 27.37 -39.41
C PRO A 92 19.92 26.64 -38.43
N PRO A 93 19.38 25.85 -37.49
CA PRO A 93 20.18 25.10 -36.55
C PRO A 93 21.06 24.07 -37.29
N PRO A 94 22.28 23.79 -36.80
CA PRO A 94 23.08 22.68 -37.32
C PRO A 94 22.32 21.36 -37.17
N ALA A 95 22.33 20.55 -38.22
CA ALA A 95 21.76 19.21 -38.22
C ALA A 95 22.27 18.42 -37.01
N ALA A 96 21.34 17.96 -36.18
CA ALA A 96 21.63 17.03 -35.10
C ALA A 96 22.21 15.74 -35.69
N THR A 97 23.42 15.39 -35.29
CA THR A 97 23.99 14.06 -35.52
C THR A 97 23.08 13.04 -34.83
N ALA A 98 22.54 12.09 -35.60
CA ALA A 98 21.74 11.01 -35.04
C ALA A 98 22.57 10.23 -33.99
N PRO A 99 21.99 9.87 -32.84
CA PRO A 99 22.65 8.95 -31.91
C PRO A 99 22.87 7.59 -32.61
N PRO A 100 23.97 6.87 -32.30
CA PRO A 100 24.19 5.55 -32.86
C PRO A 100 23.02 4.62 -32.50
N PRO A 101 22.65 3.68 -33.38
CA PRO A 101 21.60 2.70 -33.10
C PRO A 101 21.89 1.98 -31.78
N PRO A 102 20.88 1.70 -30.95
CA PRO A 102 21.06 0.83 -29.80
C PRO A 102 21.55 -0.53 -30.31
N GLU A 103 22.69 -0.99 -29.79
CA GLU A 103 23.13 -2.37 -29.96
C GLU A 103 22.01 -3.29 -29.46
N VAL A 104 21.44 -4.05 -30.38
CA VAL A 104 20.53 -5.15 -30.06
C VAL A 104 21.34 -6.17 -29.27
N PRO A 105 21.03 -6.45 -27.99
CA PRO A 105 21.67 -7.57 -27.31
C PRO A 105 21.34 -8.83 -28.13
N ALA A 106 22.38 -9.60 -28.46
CA ALA A 106 22.24 -10.88 -29.13
C ALA A 106 21.12 -11.71 -28.47
N PRO A 107 20.33 -12.48 -29.24
CA PRO A 107 19.28 -13.29 -28.66
C PRO A 107 19.89 -14.20 -27.61
N SER A 108 19.60 -13.90 -26.33
CA SER A 108 19.80 -14.84 -25.25
C SER A 108 19.01 -16.08 -25.62
N ASN A 109 19.71 -17.22 -25.71
CA ASN A 109 19.09 -18.52 -25.90
C ASN A 109 17.91 -18.62 -24.94
N LEU A 110 16.69 -18.55 -25.47
CA LEU A 110 15.45 -18.82 -24.76
C LEU A 110 15.45 -20.31 -24.39
N LYS A 111 16.24 -20.67 -23.36
CA LYS A 111 15.90 -21.82 -22.55
C LYS A 111 14.68 -21.38 -21.75
N MET A 112 13.52 -21.85 -22.21
CA MET A 112 12.27 -21.77 -21.46
C MET A 112 12.57 -22.11 -19.98
N PRO A 113 11.97 -21.43 -18.99
CA PRO A 113 12.19 -21.72 -17.58
C PRO A 113 11.41 -22.99 -17.20
N PHE A 114 11.78 -24.13 -17.77
CA PHE A 114 11.43 -25.40 -17.19
C PHE A 114 12.46 -25.69 -16.10
N ILE A 115 11.97 -26.07 -14.93
CA ILE A 115 12.82 -26.55 -13.85
C ILE A 115 13.32 -27.92 -14.32
N GLU A 116 14.56 -27.99 -14.82
CA GLU A 116 15.24 -29.26 -15.09
C GLU A 116 15.52 -29.95 -13.76
N MET A 117 14.68 -30.91 -13.38
CA MET A 117 14.96 -31.80 -12.24
C MET A 117 15.68 -33.05 -12.76
N SER A 118 16.83 -33.38 -12.17
CA SER A 118 17.51 -34.65 -12.45
C SER A 118 16.76 -35.81 -11.77
N SER A 119 16.88 -37.03 -12.30
CA SER A 119 16.27 -38.22 -11.67
C SER A 119 16.77 -38.46 -10.24
N SER A 120 17.99 -38.03 -9.93
CA SER A 120 18.55 -38.03 -8.58
C SER A 120 17.84 -37.07 -7.63
N ASP A 121 17.48 -35.87 -8.10
CA ASP A 121 16.77 -34.87 -7.26
C ASP A 121 15.36 -35.35 -6.91
N PHE A 122 14.70 -36.05 -7.84
CA PHE A 122 13.40 -36.67 -7.60
C PHE A 122 13.50 -37.81 -6.57
N ALA A 123 14.55 -38.63 -6.65
CA ALA A 123 14.79 -39.71 -5.70
C ALA A 123 15.12 -39.18 -4.29
N ALA A 124 15.85 -38.07 -4.19
CA ALA A 124 16.21 -37.42 -2.92
C ALA A 124 15.01 -36.79 -2.20
N SER A 125 13.96 -36.42 -2.95
CA SER A 125 12.73 -35.82 -2.41
C SER A 125 11.69 -36.85 -1.93
N ASN A 126 12.02 -38.15 -1.95
CA ASN A 126 11.11 -39.21 -1.55
C ASN A 126 10.91 -39.25 -0.02
N ILE A 127 9.83 -38.61 0.44
CA ILE A 127 9.44 -38.49 1.84
C ILE A 127 9.26 -39.87 2.51
N ALA A 128 8.93 -40.92 1.75
CA ALA A 128 8.80 -42.27 2.30
C ALA A 128 10.15 -42.87 2.76
N ARG A 129 11.27 -42.34 2.27
CA ARG A 129 12.64 -42.73 2.70
C ARG A 129 13.25 -41.78 3.73
N MET A 130 12.61 -40.66 4.03
CA MET A 130 13.06 -39.76 5.09
C MET A 130 12.73 -40.40 6.44
N GLN A 131 13.75 -40.90 7.13
CA GLN A 131 13.62 -41.29 8.53
C GLN A 131 13.13 -40.09 9.34
N SER A 132 12.09 -40.25 10.15
CA SER A 132 11.60 -39.21 11.05
C SER A 132 12.65 -38.96 12.14
N GLN A 133 13.66 -38.17 11.85
CA GLN A 133 14.61 -37.74 12.87
C GLN A 133 13.89 -36.76 13.79
N LYS A 134 13.78 -37.14 15.06
CA LYS A 134 13.39 -36.27 16.16
C LYS A 134 14.14 -34.95 16.03
N ARG A 135 13.40 -33.83 16.14
CA ARG A 135 13.94 -32.48 16.14
C ARG A 135 15.17 -32.40 17.06
N ALA A 136 16.34 -32.21 16.47
CA ALA A 136 17.54 -31.78 17.15
C ALA A 136 17.83 -30.34 16.73
N THR A 137 17.95 -29.47 17.73
CA THR A 137 18.51 -28.12 17.66
C THR A 137 19.95 -28.15 17.18
N GLY A 138 20.31 -27.31 16.20
CA GLY A 138 21.72 -27.04 15.84
C GLY A 138 21.91 -26.63 14.38
N ASP A 139 22.46 -25.42 14.21
CA ASP A 139 22.98 -24.72 13.02
C ASP A 139 22.99 -25.43 11.67
N GLN A 140 22.46 -24.73 10.65
CA GLN A 140 22.72 -25.03 9.26
C GLN A 140 23.28 -23.81 8.54
N GLN A 141 24.60 -23.84 8.35
CA GLN A 141 25.28 -23.10 7.32
C GLN A 141 25.13 -23.89 6.01
N GLY A 142 24.27 -23.39 5.12
CA GLY A 142 24.01 -23.99 3.81
C GLY A 142 24.04 -22.90 2.73
N GLN A 143 25.12 -22.90 1.95
CA GLN A 143 25.28 -22.11 0.74
C GLN A 143 24.35 -22.68 -0.33
N GLY A 144 23.38 -21.90 -0.80
CA GLY A 144 22.43 -22.28 -1.84
C GLY A 144 21.55 -21.10 -2.22
N ASP A 145 21.83 -20.53 -3.39
CA ASP A 145 21.17 -19.35 -3.92
C ASP A 145 19.67 -19.59 -4.20
N SER A 146 18.87 -18.58 -3.85
CA SER A 146 17.45 -18.40 -4.21
C SER A 146 16.43 -19.34 -3.55
N LYS A 147 16.26 -19.22 -2.23
CA LYS A 147 15.02 -19.58 -1.52
C LYS A 147 14.52 -18.34 -0.79
N PRO A 148 13.21 -18.01 -0.78
CA PRO A 148 12.72 -16.99 0.13
C PRO A 148 13.02 -17.49 1.54
N THR A 149 13.97 -16.83 2.22
CA THR A 149 14.38 -17.10 3.59
C THR A 149 13.26 -16.70 4.56
N TYR A 150 12.11 -17.35 4.43
CA TYR A 150 11.13 -17.45 5.50
C TYR A 150 11.53 -18.61 6.39
N GLY A 151 12.66 -18.45 7.08
CA GLY A 151 12.95 -19.28 8.24
C GLY A 151 11.99 -18.89 9.37
N PRO A 152 11.60 -19.83 10.25
CA PRO A 152 10.82 -19.49 11.44
C PRO A 152 11.60 -18.48 12.30
N GLY A 153 11.25 -17.20 12.19
CA GLY A 153 11.84 -16.09 12.94
C GLY A 153 12.77 -15.14 12.16
N GLY A 154 12.93 -15.30 10.84
CA GLY A 154 13.78 -14.42 10.02
C GLY A 154 12.99 -13.47 9.13
N ALA A 155 13.44 -12.23 9.01
CA ALA A 155 12.85 -11.28 8.07
C ALA A 155 13.12 -11.69 6.62
N PRO A 156 12.24 -11.30 5.66
CA PRO A 156 12.53 -11.42 4.24
C PRO A 156 13.93 -10.87 3.92
N GLY A 157 14.76 -11.68 3.27
CA GLY A 157 16.16 -11.33 2.97
C GLY A 157 17.17 -11.60 4.09
N GLY A 158 16.78 -12.31 5.15
CA GLY A 158 17.70 -12.70 6.24
C GLY A 158 17.97 -11.59 7.26
N GLY A 159 17.18 -10.50 7.24
CA GLY A 159 17.26 -9.45 8.24
C GLY A 159 16.80 -9.90 9.63
N SER A 160 17.27 -9.20 10.66
CA SER A 160 16.81 -9.42 12.04
C SER A 160 15.39 -8.91 12.24
N ILE A 161 14.59 -9.67 13.00
CA ILE A 161 13.28 -9.25 13.49
C ILE A 161 13.44 -8.82 14.95
N TYR A 162 12.99 -7.61 15.28
CA TYR A 162 13.01 -7.08 16.65
C TYR A 162 11.62 -7.18 17.29
N PRO A 163 11.47 -7.35 18.60
CA PRO A 163 10.16 -7.23 19.24
C PRO A 163 9.59 -5.83 19.01
N ALA A 164 8.29 -5.74 18.75
CA ALA A 164 7.64 -4.45 18.53
C ALA A 164 7.43 -3.69 19.85
N ASP A 165 7.85 -2.42 19.86
CA ASP A 165 7.52 -1.47 20.92
C ASP A 165 6.36 -0.58 20.47
N TRP A 166 5.35 -0.37 21.32
CA TRP A 166 4.16 0.40 20.94
C TRP A 166 4.39 1.90 21.08
N TYR A 167 4.07 2.65 20.03
CA TYR A 167 3.83 4.09 20.17
C TYR A 167 2.44 4.31 20.76
N ARG A 168 1.45 3.56 20.28
CA ARG A 168 0.12 3.45 20.86
C ARG A 168 -0.37 2.02 20.68
N GLU A 169 -0.71 1.37 21.78
CA GLU A 169 -1.31 0.04 21.74
C GLU A 169 -2.72 0.11 21.14
N PRO A 170 -3.08 -0.80 20.22
CA PRO A 170 -4.44 -0.88 19.69
C PRO A 170 -5.42 -1.26 20.80
N THR A 171 -6.61 -0.67 20.73
CA THR A 171 -7.70 -0.93 21.68
C THR A 171 -8.43 -2.23 21.34
N ASP A 172 -9.12 -2.78 22.34
CA ASP A 172 -9.97 -3.96 22.17
C ASP A 172 -11.01 -3.77 21.06
N ALA A 173 -11.62 -2.58 20.99
CA ALA A 173 -12.62 -2.24 19.98
C ALA A 173 -12.03 -2.18 18.56
N GLU A 174 -10.81 -1.64 18.41
CA GLU A 174 -10.08 -1.62 17.14
C GLU A 174 -9.70 -3.04 16.67
N LEU A 175 -9.53 -3.99 17.59
CA LEU A 175 -9.16 -5.38 17.27
C LEU A 175 -10.37 -6.31 17.10
N ALA A 176 -11.47 -6.06 17.81
CA ALA A 176 -12.65 -6.93 17.84
C ALA A 176 -13.27 -7.15 16.45
N GLY A 177 -13.27 -6.12 15.59
CA GLY A 177 -13.81 -6.20 14.24
C GLY A 177 -13.07 -7.16 13.30
N TYR A 178 -11.86 -7.58 13.67
CA TYR A 178 -11.04 -8.51 12.88
C TYR A 178 -11.17 -9.97 13.33
N ILE A 179 -11.93 -10.24 14.40
CA ILE A 179 -12.21 -11.61 14.86
C ILE A 179 -13.37 -12.18 14.03
N ARG A 180 -13.14 -13.33 13.41
CA ARG A 180 -14.15 -14.04 12.62
C ARG A 180 -15.13 -14.77 13.54
N PRO A 181 -16.41 -14.88 13.15
CA PRO A 181 -17.37 -15.73 13.85
C PRO A 181 -16.85 -17.17 13.98
N GLY A 182 -17.01 -17.77 15.16
CA GLY A 182 -16.58 -19.15 15.42
C GLY A 182 -15.08 -19.32 15.73
N GLN A 183 -14.29 -18.24 15.81
CA GLN A 183 -12.93 -18.34 16.36
C GLN A 183 -12.96 -18.74 17.85
N PRO A 184 -11.91 -19.42 18.34
CA PRO A 184 -11.73 -19.65 19.77
C PRO A 184 -11.77 -18.34 20.56
N SER A 185 -12.22 -18.37 21.82
CA SER A 185 -12.28 -17.18 22.68
C SER A 185 -10.92 -16.76 23.25
N LYS A 186 -9.91 -17.64 23.16
CA LYS A 186 -8.57 -17.41 23.67
C LYS A 186 -7.53 -17.91 22.68
N GLY A 187 -6.47 -17.12 22.51
CA GLY A 187 -5.31 -17.50 21.72
C GLY A 187 -4.45 -16.29 21.39
N TRP A 188 -3.54 -16.44 20.43
CA TRP A 188 -2.70 -15.34 19.99
C TRP A 188 -2.40 -15.45 18.50
N GLY A 189 -2.18 -14.29 17.88
CA GLY A 189 -1.66 -14.15 16.53
C GLY A 189 -0.36 -13.36 16.56
N GLN A 190 0.63 -13.80 15.82
CA GLN A 190 1.92 -13.12 15.69
C GLN A 190 2.24 -12.89 14.23
N ILE A 191 2.57 -11.65 13.91
CA ILE A 191 2.97 -11.20 12.58
C ILE A 191 4.31 -10.50 12.66
N ALA A 192 5.02 -10.44 11.55
CA ALA A 192 6.16 -9.55 11.38
C ALA A 192 5.80 -8.49 10.37
N CYS A 193 6.17 -7.25 10.65
CA CYS A 193 5.94 -6.11 9.78
C CYS A 193 7.20 -5.26 9.68
N LYS A 194 7.32 -4.50 8.60
CA LYS A 194 8.38 -3.53 8.41
C LYS A 194 7.91 -2.17 8.92
N THR A 195 8.73 -1.51 9.73
CA THR A 195 8.40 -0.18 10.26
C THR A 195 8.49 0.86 9.16
N VAL A 196 7.55 1.81 9.14
CA VAL A 196 7.54 2.93 8.19
C VAL A 196 7.44 4.26 8.96
N ALA A 197 7.46 5.37 8.23
CA ALA A 197 7.37 6.70 8.84
C ALA A 197 6.08 6.86 9.67
N ARG A 198 6.10 7.83 10.60
CA ARG A 198 4.95 8.16 11.48
C ARG A 198 4.47 7.00 12.35
N PHE A 199 5.38 6.11 12.75
CA PHE A 199 5.10 4.96 13.61
C PHE A 199 4.17 3.91 12.98
N HIS A 200 3.95 3.93 11.67
CA HIS A 200 3.16 2.90 11.03
C HIS A 200 4.00 1.68 10.68
N VAL A 201 3.34 0.63 10.23
CA VAL A 201 3.96 -0.61 9.75
C VAL A 201 3.39 -0.99 8.39
N ASP A 202 4.20 -1.64 7.55
CA ASP A 202 3.86 -2.13 6.22
C ASP A 202 4.54 -3.47 5.94
N GLU A 203 4.29 -4.07 4.76
CA GLU A 203 4.89 -5.32 4.31
C GLU A 203 4.69 -6.48 5.31
N CYS A 204 3.53 -6.53 5.97
CA CYS A 204 3.28 -7.48 7.05
C CYS A 204 3.06 -8.93 6.58
N TYR A 205 3.47 -9.89 7.40
CA TYR A 205 3.29 -11.33 7.16
C TYR A 205 3.13 -12.14 8.46
N ILE A 206 2.62 -13.36 8.35
CA ILE A 206 2.33 -14.22 9.51
C ILE A 206 3.59 -14.96 9.98
N LEU A 207 3.90 -14.85 11.28
CA LEU A 207 4.92 -15.66 11.95
C LEU A 207 4.31 -16.92 12.58
N GLY A 208 3.11 -16.80 13.16
CA GLY A 208 2.44 -17.94 13.78
C GLY A 208 1.20 -17.56 14.56
N GLU A 209 0.49 -18.57 15.04
CA GLU A 209 -0.69 -18.41 15.90
C GLU A 209 -0.86 -19.60 16.83
N SER A 210 -1.66 -19.41 17.88
CA SER A 210 -2.18 -20.50 18.70
C SER A 210 -3.62 -20.23 19.12
N PRO A 211 -4.53 -21.22 19.04
CA PRO A 211 -4.33 -22.54 18.44
C PRO A 211 -4.03 -22.47 16.94
N MET A 212 -3.33 -23.46 16.38
CA MET A 212 -3.10 -23.50 14.93
C MET A 212 -4.43 -23.62 14.18
N GLY A 213 -4.61 -22.84 13.11
CA GLY A 213 -5.85 -22.82 12.33
C GLY A 213 -6.96 -21.96 12.96
N SER A 214 -6.71 -21.34 14.12
CA SER A 214 -7.64 -20.39 14.74
C SER A 214 -7.85 -19.15 13.85
N GLY A 215 -6.85 -18.75 13.06
CA GLY A 215 -6.88 -17.54 12.25
C GLY A 215 -6.59 -16.26 13.03
N PHE A 216 -6.11 -16.33 14.28
CA PHE A 216 -5.71 -15.14 15.03
C PHE A 216 -4.61 -14.38 14.32
N ALA A 217 -3.61 -15.04 13.73
CA ALA A 217 -2.57 -14.33 12.99
C ALA A 217 -3.13 -13.57 11.79
N ARG A 218 -4.15 -14.12 11.13
CA ARG A 218 -4.84 -13.45 10.03
C ARG A 218 -5.64 -12.24 10.52
N SER A 219 -6.30 -12.35 11.68
CA SER A 219 -6.97 -11.22 12.33
C SER A 219 -5.99 -10.08 12.63
N VAL A 220 -4.83 -10.40 13.21
CA VAL A 220 -3.78 -9.42 13.51
C VAL A 220 -3.21 -8.80 12.23
N LEU A 221 -2.97 -9.60 11.20
CA LEU A 221 -2.50 -9.11 9.90
C LEU A 221 -3.48 -8.13 9.27
N ASN A 222 -4.78 -8.45 9.27
CA ASN A 222 -5.81 -7.56 8.72
C ASN A 222 -5.97 -6.27 9.54
N ALA A 223 -5.67 -6.31 10.84
CA ALA A 223 -5.67 -5.16 11.72
C ALA A 223 -4.40 -4.29 11.59
N SER A 224 -3.33 -4.82 10.99
CA SER A 224 -1.98 -4.22 11.09
C SER A 224 -1.84 -2.79 10.55
N TRP A 225 -2.65 -2.42 9.55
CA TRP A 225 -2.62 -1.07 8.95
C TRP A 225 -2.94 0.05 9.94
N GLN A 226 -3.63 -0.26 11.06
CA GLN A 226 -3.99 0.73 12.07
C GLN A 226 -2.95 0.82 13.21
N PHE A 227 -1.94 -0.06 13.22
CA PHE A 227 -0.98 -0.14 14.31
C PHE A 227 0.00 1.03 14.33
N LEU A 228 0.38 1.43 15.55
CA LEU A 228 1.35 2.47 15.82
C LEU A 228 2.51 1.92 16.64
N VAL A 229 3.59 1.57 15.97
CA VAL A 229 4.78 0.89 16.51
C VAL A 229 6.00 1.82 16.41
N GLN A 230 6.75 1.93 17.51
CA GLN A 230 8.03 2.63 17.52
C GLN A 230 9.07 1.83 16.74
N PRO A 231 9.73 2.43 15.73
CA PRO A 231 10.82 1.76 15.06
C PRO A 231 11.98 1.49 16.03
N PRO A 232 12.63 0.32 15.95
CA PRO A 232 13.78 -0.01 16.79
C PRO A 232 14.83 1.10 16.74
N ARG A 233 15.42 1.40 17.91
CA ARG A 233 16.52 2.37 18.00
C ARG A 233 17.84 1.63 18.05
N ILE A 234 18.66 1.81 17.02
CA ILE A 234 20.03 1.28 16.97
C ILE A 234 20.98 2.47 17.06
N ASN A 235 21.89 2.46 18.03
CA ASN A 235 22.82 3.56 18.32
C ASN A 235 22.11 4.93 18.52
N GLY A 236 20.93 4.92 19.12
CA GLY A 236 20.13 6.13 19.38
C GLY A 236 19.34 6.66 18.17
N GLN A 237 19.50 6.09 16.99
CA GLN A 237 18.77 6.48 15.78
C GLN A 237 17.58 5.55 15.51
N SER A 238 16.43 6.12 15.15
CA SER A 238 15.22 5.37 14.81
C SER A 238 15.38 4.73 13.43
N GLN A 239 15.27 3.40 13.37
CA GLN A 239 15.52 2.63 12.16
C GLN A 239 14.21 2.30 11.44
N VAL A 240 13.77 3.22 10.59
CA VAL A 240 12.64 2.98 9.67
C VAL A 240 13.05 1.97 8.60
N GLY A 241 12.14 1.08 8.21
CA GLY A 241 12.40 0.00 7.26
C GLY A 241 12.87 -1.30 7.91
N THR A 242 12.89 -1.35 9.24
CA THR A 242 13.33 -2.52 10.02
C THR A 242 12.15 -3.43 10.34
N TRP A 243 12.40 -4.73 10.40
CA TRP A 243 11.38 -5.72 10.71
C TRP A 243 11.14 -5.84 12.22
N VAL A 244 9.86 -5.87 12.59
CA VAL A 244 9.40 -6.02 13.97
C VAL A 244 8.38 -7.15 14.09
N SER A 245 8.42 -7.93 15.19
CA SER A 245 7.42 -8.93 15.54
C SER A 245 6.34 -8.33 16.43
N ILE A 246 5.09 -8.45 15.99
CA ILE A 246 3.90 -7.96 16.68
C ILE A 246 3.07 -9.17 17.10
N ARG A 247 2.81 -9.30 18.39
CA ARG A 247 1.96 -10.36 18.94
C ARG A 247 0.75 -9.75 19.63
N ILE A 248 -0.44 -10.23 19.27
CA ILE A 248 -1.69 -9.89 19.97
C ILE A 248 -2.26 -11.16 20.60
N THR A 249 -2.55 -11.08 21.89
CA THR A 249 -3.19 -12.14 22.67
C THR A 249 -4.65 -11.80 22.86
N TYR A 250 -5.53 -12.70 22.43
CA TYR A 250 -6.97 -12.60 22.61
C TYR A 250 -7.40 -13.43 23.81
N SER A 251 -8.32 -12.88 24.60
CA SER A 251 -8.93 -13.53 25.74
C SER A 251 -10.38 -13.09 25.89
N PRO A 252 -11.20 -13.78 26.70
CA PRO A 252 -12.54 -13.31 27.02
C PRO A 252 -12.59 -11.91 27.65
N ALA A 253 -11.49 -11.44 28.26
CA ALA A 253 -11.39 -10.11 28.84
C ALA A 253 -11.00 -9.01 27.83
N GLY A 254 -10.61 -9.38 26.61
CA GLY A 254 -10.11 -8.44 25.59
C GLY A 254 -8.85 -8.95 24.88
N ALA A 255 -8.41 -8.17 23.90
CA ALA A 255 -7.20 -8.33 23.14
C ALA A 255 -6.09 -7.42 23.68
N LYS A 256 -4.90 -7.99 23.92
CA LYS A 256 -3.75 -7.24 24.43
C LYS A 256 -2.55 -7.47 23.55
N ALA A 257 -1.76 -6.43 23.35
CA ALA A 257 -0.45 -6.62 22.78
C ALA A 257 0.44 -7.36 23.77
N GLY A 258 1.10 -8.41 23.29
CA GLY A 258 2.07 -9.18 24.05
C GLY A 258 3.49 -8.88 23.60
N PRO A 259 4.51 -9.31 24.38
CA PRO A 259 5.88 -9.30 23.91
C PRO A 259 6.00 -10.16 22.64
N GLY A 260 6.61 -9.56 21.61
CA GLY A 260 6.83 -10.14 20.28
C GLY A 260 7.95 -11.16 20.24
#